data_AF-A0A0P1FJ04-F1
#
_entry.id   AF-A0A0P1FJ04-F1
#
_cell.length_a   1.000
_cell.length_b   1.000
_cell.length_c   1.000
_cell.angle_alpha   90.00
_cell.angle_beta   90.00
_cell.angle_gamma   90.00
#
_symmetry.space_group_name_H-M   'P 1'
#
loop_
_entity.id
_entity.type
_entity.pdbx_description
1 polymer ?
#
loop_
_entity_poly.entity_id
_entity_poly.type
_entity_poly.pdbx_seq_one_letter_code
_entity_poly.pdbx_strand_id
1 'polypeptide(L)'
;MASLPPRFDISRQEIETVVAAFYALIRQHPGLGPVFAAHISDWPPHESKVADFWANAILHERSYDRNPLLVHREAGNVHPGMFETWLALFDRVLEAELRPDQAAAWSALAHKIGRSLRAGVVEKVKNSDGIPMLR
;
A
#
# COMPACT_ATOMS: atom_id res chain seq x y z
N MET A 1 9.84 22.14 -18.88
CA MET A 1 8.63 21.31 -19.08
C MET A 1 7.83 21.40 -17.79
N ALA A 2 6.56 21.76 -17.83
CA ALA A 2 5.73 21.82 -16.61
C ALA A 2 5.56 20.41 -16.05
N SER A 3 5.92 20.20 -14.78
CA SER A 3 5.59 18.95 -14.07
C SER A 3 4.07 18.83 -13.99
N LEU A 4 3.56 17.61 -14.14
CA LEU A 4 2.14 17.34 -13.87
C LEU A 4 1.85 17.75 -12.42
N PRO A 5 0.76 18.50 -12.16
CA PRO A 5 0.37 18.80 -10.80
C PRO A 5 0.07 17.49 -10.05
N PRO A 6 0.25 17.48 -8.71
CA PRO A 6 -0.08 16.31 -7.93
C PRO A 6 -1.58 16.00 -8.01
N ARG A 7 -1.95 14.74 -7.77
CA ARG A 7 -3.37 14.31 -7.80
C ARG A 7 -4.24 15.04 -6.78
N PHE A 8 -3.63 15.50 -5.68
CA PHE A 8 -4.22 16.33 -4.64
C PHE A 8 -3.09 17.05 -3.89
N ASP A 9 -3.42 18.11 -3.15
CA ASP A 9 -2.47 18.94 -2.41
C ASP A 9 -1.85 18.19 -1.22
N ILE A 10 -0.65 17.64 -1.40
CA ILE A 10 0.14 17.00 -0.35
C ILE A 10 1.62 17.13 -0.66
N SER A 11 2.45 17.19 0.37
CA SER A 11 3.90 17.24 0.29
C SER A 11 4.52 15.85 0.48
N ARG A 12 5.78 15.69 0.04
CA ARG A 12 6.57 14.49 0.33
C ARG A 12 6.75 14.25 1.84
N GLN A 13 6.92 15.32 2.62
CA GLN A 13 7.07 15.20 4.07
C GLN A 13 5.81 14.64 4.76
N GLU A 14 4.63 15.07 4.33
CA GLU A 14 3.36 14.51 4.80
C GLU A 14 3.23 13.03 4.40
N ILE A 15 3.67 12.66 3.19
CA ILE A 15 3.69 11.26 2.75
C ILE A 15 4.58 10.41 3.67
N GLU A 16 5.80 10.86 3.92
CA GLU A 16 6.75 10.17 4.79
C GLU A 16 6.24 10.03 6.23
N THR A 17 5.56 11.06 6.74
CA THR A 17 4.94 11.06 8.08
C THR A 17 3.85 10.00 8.19
N VAL A 18 2.91 9.98 7.24
CA VAL A 18 1.85 8.96 7.18
C VAL A 18 2.43 7.56 7.07
N VAL A 19 3.45 7.35 6.23
CA VAL A 19 4.08 6.04 6.05
C VAL A 19 4.75 5.58 7.34
N ALA A 20 5.52 6.44 8.01
CA ALA A 20 6.16 6.11 9.28
C ALA A 20 5.13 5.75 10.37
N ALA A 21 4.08 6.58 10.52
CA ALA A 21 3.00 6.34 11.48
C ALA A 21 2.26 5.03 11.19
N PHE A 22 1.98 4.75 9.92
CA PHE A 22 1.32 3.52 9.49
C PHE A 22 2.14 2.28 9.82
N TYR A 23 3.44 2.28 9.49
CA TYR A 23 4.28 1.12 9.77
C TYR A 23 4.56 0.94 11.27
N ALA A 24 4.59 2.00 12.06
CA ALA A 24 4.64 1.89 13.52
C ALA A 24 3.43 1.10 14.08
N LEU A 25 2.24 1.29 13.51
CA LEU A 25 1.05 0.52 13.89
C LEU A 25 1.06 -0.91 13.30
N ILE A 26 1.49 -1.09 12.06
CA ILE A 26 1.59 -2.42 11.43
C ILE A 26 2.47 -3.36 12.25
N ARG A 27 3.63 -2.89 12.73
CA ARG A 27 4.56 -3.68 13.54
C ARG A 27 3.94 -4.23 14.82
N GLN A 28 2.94 -3.53 15.37
CA GLN A 28 2.26 -3.90 16.60
C GLN A 28 0.95 -4.67 16.35
N HIS A 29 0.46 -4.70 15.11
CA HIS A 29 -0.83 -5.29 14.80
C HIS A 29 -0.77 -6.83 14.86
N PRO A 30 -1.63 -7.53 15.63
CA PRO A 30 -1.51 -8.97 15.88
C PRO A 30 -1.68 -9.83 14.61
N GLY A 31 -2.54 -9.40 13.67
CA GLY A 31 -2.73 -10.09 12.38
C GLY A 31 -1.70 -9.70 11.30
N LEU A 32 -1.57 -8.40 11.00
CA LEU A 32 -0.69 -7.90 9.94
C LEU A 32 0.79 -7.92 10.31
N GLY A 33 1.16 -7.62 11.56
CA GLY A 33 2.55 -7.53 12.01
C GLY A 33 3.38 -8.77 11.66
N PRO A 34 2.95 -10.00 12.01
CA PRO A 34 3.66 -11.22 11.63
C PRO A 34 3.81 -11.43 10.11
N VAL A 35 2.83 -11.00 9.32
CA VAL A 35 2.89 -11.10 7.84
C VAL A 35 3.99 -10.20 7.30
N PHE A 36 4.06 -8.94 7.75
CA PHE A 36 5.10 -8.01 7.34
C PHE A 36 6.48 -8.41 7.87
N ALA A 37 6.57 -8.84 9.14
CA ALA A 37 7.83 -9.26 9.77
C ALA A 37 8.45 -10.50 9.11
N ALA A 38 7.65 -11.35 8.46
CA ALA A 38 8.16 -12.48 7.66
C ALA A 38 8.94 -12.03 6.41
N HIS A 39 8.71 -10.81 5.92
CA HIS A 39 9.29 -10.28 4.68
C HIS A 39 10.20 -9.07 4.89
N ILE A 40 10.18 -8.45 6.06
CA ILE A 40 10.88 -7.20 6.36
C ILE A 40 11.68 -7.36 7.64
N SER A 41 13.00 -7.41 7.47
CA SER A 41 13.97 -7.36 8.56
C SER A 41 14.52 -5.96 8.82
N ASP A 42 14.58 -5.13 7.77
CA ASP A 42 15.07 -3.75 7.84
C ASP A 42 13.96 -2.77 7.44
N TRP A 43 13.49 -2.00 8.43
CA TRP A 43 12.27 -1.21 8.30
C TRP A 43 12.47 0.17 7.65
N PRO A 44 13.48 0.99 8.03
CA PRO A 44 13.64 2.31 7.42
C PRO A 44 13.77 2.28 5.88
N PRO A 45 14.54 1.35 5.27
CA PRO A 45 14.57 1.24 3.81
C PRO A 45 13.24 0.77 3.20
N HIS A 46 12.48 -0.07 3.91
CA HIS A 46 11.15 -0.49 3.47
C HIS A 46 10.17 0.69 3.46
N GLU A 47 10.16 1.50 4.52
CA GLU A 47 9.31 2.68 4.65
C GLU A 47 9.65 3.73 3.60
N SER A 48 10.94 4.02 3.38
CA SER A 48 11.39 4.87 2.27
C SER A 48 10.89 4.33 0.92
N LYS A 49 10.99 3.00 0.74
CA LYS A 49 10.33 2.18 -0.30
C LYS A 49 8.90 2.64 -0.62
N VAL A 50 8.10 2.65 0.42
CA VAL A 50 6.65 2.85 0.35
C VAL A 50 6.32 4.33 0.22
N ALA A 51 7.12 5.22 0.81
CA ALA A 51 7.03 6.66 0.57
C ALA A 51 7.25 6.99 -0.92
N ASP A 52 8.25 6.38 -1.55
CA ASP A 52 8.50 6.57 -2.99
C ASP A 52 7.37 6.02 -3.86
N PHE A 53 6.77 4.89 -3.47
CA PHE A 53 5.57 4.38 -4.14
C PHE A 53 4.44 5.42 -4.14
N TRP A 54 4.16 6.02 -2.98
CA TRP A 54 3.09 7.01 -2.84
C TRP A 54 3.43 8.33 -3.51
N ALA A 55 4.66 8.82 -3.39
CA ALA A 55 5.12 10.02 -4.09
C ALA A 55 5.05 9.84 -5.60
N ASN A 56 5.40 8.67 -6.13
CA ASN A 56 5.21 8.36 -7.55
C ASN A 56 3.73 8.34 -7.95
N ALA A 57 2.87 7.76 -7.10
CA ALA A 57 1.44 7.68 -7.35
C ALA A 57 0.73 9.05 -7.25
N ILE A 58 1.13 9.93 -6.34
CA ILE A 58 0.41 11.17 -6.02
C ILE A 58 1.10 12.39 -6.65
N LEU A 59 2.43 12.49 -6.48
CA LEU A 59 3.25 13.63 -6.91
C LEU A 59 3.90 13.43 -8.28
N HIS A 60 3.76 12.24 -8.88
CA HIS A 60 4.40 11.87 -10.14
C HIS A 60 5.94 11.89 -10.10
N GLU A 61 6.52 11.77 -8.90
CA GLU A 61 7.94 11.62 -8.70
C GLU A 61 8.35 10.22 -9.15
N ARG A 62 9.01 10.10 -10.31
CA ARG A 62 9.45 8.84 -10.94
C ARG A 62 10.56 8.12 -10.14
N SER A 63 10.28 7.85 -8.88
CA SER A 63 11.17 7.36 -7.83
C SER A 63 10.89 5.90 -7.45
N TYR A 64 9.81 5.31 -7.97
CA TYR A 64 9.43 3.92 -7.72
C TYR A 64 9.30 3.14 -9.03
N ASP A 65 9.99 2.00 -9.10
CA ASP A 65 10.19 1.21 -10.32
C ASP A 65 9.67 -0.23 -10.24
N ARG A 66 9.08 -0.63 -9.11
CA ARG A 66 8.62 -2.01 -8.90
C ARG A 66 7.16 -2.19 -9.31
N ASN A 67 6.75 -3.45 -9.50
CA ASN A 67 5.35 -3.81 -9.71
C ASN A 67 4.71 -4.23 -8.37
N PRO A 68 3.82 -3.42 -7.77
CA PRO A 68 3.20 -3.76 -6.50
C PRO A 68 2.42 -5.07 -6.54
N LEU A 69 1.69 -5.35 -7.62
CA LEU A 69 0.92 -6.60 -7.73
C LEU A 69 1.82 -7.83 -7.69
N LEU A 70 2.96 -7.78 -8.38
CA LEU A 70 3.91 -8.90 -8.39
C LEU A 70 4.46 -9.15 -6.98
N VAL A 71 4.87 -8.09 -6.27
CA VAL A 71 5.37 -8.18 -4.89
C VAL A 71 4.34 -8.84 -3.96
N HIS A 72 3.07 -8.42 -4.02
CA HIS A 72 2.02 -9.00 -3.16
C HIS A 72 1.69 -10.45 -3.53
N ARG A 73 1.79 -10.81 -4.83
CA ARG A 73 1.62 -12.20 -5.28
C ARG A 73 2.78 -13.08 -4.82
N GLU A 74 4.01 -12.59 -4.85
CA GLU A 74 5.22 -13.35 -4.49
C GLU A 74 5.38 -13.53 -2.98
N ALA A 75 4.82 -12.64 -2.16
CA ALA A 75 4.86 -12.76 -0.70
C ALA A 75 4.27 -14.08 -0.17
N GLY A 76 3.34 -14.71 -0.90
CA GLY A 76 2.85 -16.08 -0.64
C GLY A 76 1.92 -16.24 0.58
N ASN A 77 1.96 -15.32 1.56
CA ASN A 77 1.14 -15.31 2.76
C ASN A 77 0.22 -14.08 2.87
N VAL A 78 0.09 -13.31 1.78
CA VAL A 78 -0.86 -12.19 1.67
C VAL A 78 -2.19 -12.71 1.18
N HIS A 79 -3.22 -12.63 2.01
CA HIS A 79 -4.56 -13.14 1.70
C HIS A 79 -5.56 -12.01 1.42
N PRO A 80 -6.60 -12.27 0.60
CA PRO A 80 -7.58 -11.24 0.22
C PRO A 80 -8.28 -10.54 1.40
N GLY A 81 -8.49 -11.25 2.52
CA GLY A 81 -9.11 -10.68 3.72
C GLY A 81 -8.21 -9.68 4.48
N MET A 82 -6.89 -9.73 4.27
CA MET A 82 -5.95 -8.82 4.96
C MET A 82 -6.02 -7.39 4.43
N PHE A 83 -6.48 -7.20 3.18
CA PHE A 83 -6.59 -5.88 2.56
C PHE A 83 -7.59 -4.98 3.28
N GLU A 84 -8.71 -5.53 3.77
CA GLU A 84 -9.72 -4.76 4.50
C GLU A 84 -9.15 -4.25 5.83
N THR A 85 -8.45 -5.09 6.58
CA THR A 85 -7.77 -4.69 7.82
C THR A 85 -6.65 -3.68 7.57
N TRP A 86 -5.86 -3.87 6.51
CA TRP A 86 -4.80 -2.93 6.12
C TRP A 86 -5.37 -1.57 5.77
N LEU A 87 -6.44 -1.52 4.95
CA LEU A 87 -7.08 -0.28 4.53
C LEU A 87 -7.73 0.46 5.70
N ALA A 88 -8.43 -0.26 6.59
CA ALA A 88 -9.02 0.34 7.78
C ALA A 88 -7.96 0.93 8.72
N LEU A 89 -6.80 0.28 8.87
CA LEU A 89 -5.70 0.83 9.65
C LEU A 89 -5.08 2.06 8.96
N PHE A 90 -4.93 2.02 7.63
CA PHE A 90 -4.39 3.13 6.86
C PHE A 90 -5.31 4.36 6.92
N ASP A 91 -6.63 4.18 6.77
CA ASP A 91 -7.62 5.24 6.88
C ASP A 91 -7.53 5.97 8.23
N ARG A 92 -7.37 5.22 9.34
CA ARG A 92 -7.19 5.80 10.68
C ARG A 92 -5.94 6.66 10.78
N VAL A 93 -4.85 6.28 10.11
CA VAL A 93 -3.60 7.06 10.11
C VAL A 93 -3.77 8.31 9.26
N LEU A 94 -4.42 8.20 8.10
CA LEU A 94 -4.71 9.37 7.26
C LEU A 94 -5.54 10.41 8.01
N GLU A 95 -6.58 9.98 8.74
CA GLU A 95 -7.42 10.87 9.55
C GLU A 95 -6.67 11.52 10.71
N ALA A 96 -5.65 10.86 11.26
CA ALA A 96 -4.87 11.36 12.38
C ALA A 96 -3.77 12.36 11.94
N GLU A 97 -3.14 12.12 10.79
CA GLU A 97 -1.94 12.84 10.36
C GLU A 97 -2.22 13.96 9.35
N LEU A 98 -3.38 13.95 8.68
CA LEU A 98 -3.68 14.87 7.56
C LEU A 98 -4.95 15.69 7.78
N ARG A 99 -5.09 16.74 6.96
CA ARG A 99 -6.35 17.48 6.87
C ARG A 99 -7.44 16.61 6.22
N PRO A 100 -8.73 16.85 6.52
CA PRO A 100 -9.82 15.98 6.04
C PRO A 100 -9.89 15.80 4.53
N ASP A 101 -9.57 16.84 3.75
CA ASP A 101 -9.55 16.80 2.28
C ASP A 101 -8.42 15.90 1.75
N GLN A 102 -7.23 16.00 2.33
CA GLN A 102 -6.07 15.17 1.99
C GLN A 102 -6.31 13.70 2.37
N ALA A 103 -6.81 13.47 3.58
CA ALA A 103 -7.12 12.13 4.09
C ALA A 103 -8.15 11.42 3.19
N ALA A 104 -9.24 12.10 2.84
CA ALA A 104 -10.28 11.57 1.96
C ALA A 104 -9.74 11.25 0.56
N ALA A 105 -8.94 12.15 -0.03
CA ALA A 105 -8.37 11.95 -1.36
C ALA A 105 -7.38 10.77 -1.40
N TRP A 106 -6.51 10.65 -0.40
CA TRP A 106 -5.55 9.55 -0.32
C TRP A 106 -6.25 8.23 0.00
N SER A 107 -7.21 8.22 0.92
CA SER A 107 -8.03 7.03 1.20
C SER A 107 -8.70 6.51 -0.07
N ALA A 108 -9.38 7.39 -0.84
CA ALA A 108 -10.02 7.00 -2.10
C ALA A 108 -9.04 6.36 -3.11
N LEU A 109 -7.81 6.89 -3.21
CA LEU A 109 -6.76 6.33 -4.05
C LEU A 109 -6.27 4.98 -3.51
N ALA A 110 -6.03 4.87 -2.21
CA ALA A 110 -5.56 3.65 -1.57
C ALA A 110 -6.56 2.50 -1.72
N HIS A 111 -7.84 2.77 -1.49
CA HIS A 111 -8.92 1.81 -1.71
C HIS A 111 -9.03 1.39 -3.18
N LYS A 112 -8.86 2.30 -4.13
CA LYS A 112 -8.83 1.96 -5.57
C LYS A 112 -7.68 1.00 -5.90
N ILE A 113 -6.47 1.29 -5.41
CA ILE A 113 -5.31 0.42 -5.62
C ILE A 113 -5.49 -0.93 -4.91
N GLY A 114 -5.95 -0.89 -3.65
CA GLY A 114 -6.20 -2.07 -2.83
C GLY A 114 -7.19 -3.04 -3.45
N ARG A 115 -8.29 -2.55 -4.05
CA ARG A 115 -9.23 -3.39 -4.80
C ARG A 115 -8.55 -4.13 -5.96
N SER A 116 -7.72 -3.44 -6.74
CA SER A 116 -6.98 -4.05 -7.85
C SER A 116 -5.96 -5.09 -7.38
N LEU A 117 -5.22 -4.80 -6.31
CA LEU A 117 -4.25 -5.75 -5.74
C LEU A 117 -4.95 -6.99 -5.18
N ARG A 118 -6.04 -6.80 -4.41
CA ARG A 118 -6.84 -7.89 -3.87
C ARG A 118 -7.36 -8.81 -4.98
N ALA A 119 -7.93 -8.24 -6.05
CA ALA A 119 -8.41 -9.02 -7.19
C ALA A 119 -7.28 -9.84 -7.84
N GLY A 120 -6.11 -9.23 -8.03
CA GLY A 120 -4.96 -9.90 -8.61
C GLY A 120 -4.37 -11.00 -7.72
N VAL A 121 -4.43 -10.88 -6.39
CA VAL A 121 -4.02 -11.93 -5.45
C VAL A 121 -5.01 -13.11 -5.48
N VAL A 122 -6.32 -12.85 -5.51
CA VAL A 122 -7.37 -13.90 -5.61
C VAL A 122 -7.19 -14.77 -6.85
N GLU A 123 -6.86 -14.17 -8.01
CA GLU A 123 -6.63 -14.90 -9.25
C GLU A 123 -5.50 -15.94 -9.11
N LYS A 124 -4.41 -15.61 -8.40
CA LYS A 124 -3.32 -16.56 -8.15
C LYS A 124 -3.75 -17.72 -7.26
N VAL A 125 -4.51 -17.45 -6.20
CA VAL A 125 -5.01 -18.49 -5.27
C VAL A 125 -5.84 -19.53 -6.03
N LYS A 126 -6.78 -19.07 -6.87
CA LYS A 126 -7.58 -19.97 -7.73
C LYS A 126 -6.73 -20.83 -8.67
N ASN A 127 -5.62 -20.29 -9.17
CA ASN A 127 -4.71 -21.03 -10.04
C ASN A 127 -3.81 -22.01 -9.26
N SER A 128 -3.53 -21.75 -7.98
CA SER A 128 -2.71 -22.61 -7.11
C SER A 128 -3.50 -23.76 -6.46
N ASP A 129 -4.80 -23.62 -6.25
CA ASP A 129 -5.67 -24.62 -5.58
C ASP A 129 -6.26 -25.70 -6.51
N GLY A 130 -5.91 -25.70 -7.82
CA GLY A 130 -6.18 -26.80 -8.75
C GLY A 130 -7.48 -26.72 -9.59
N ILE A 131 -7.29 -26.46 -10.91
CA ILE A 131 -8.13 -26.75 -12.11
C ILE A 131 -9.27 -25.75 -12.48
N PRO A 132 -9.43 -25.28 -13.75
CA PRO A 132 -8.46 -24.99 -14.83
C PRO A 132 -8.60 -23.57 -15.45
N MET A 133 -7.56 -23.14 -16.19
CA MET A 133 -7.66 -22.03 -17.15
C MET A 133 -8.31 -22.54 -18.45
N LEU A 134 -9.40 -21.90 -18.87
CA LEU A 134 -9.89 -21.96 -20.25
C LEU A 134 -9.91 -20.55 -20.83
N ARG A 135 -8.87 -20.20 -21.57
CA ARG A 135 -8.91 -19.26 -22.69
C ARG A 135 -7.96 -19.73 -23.78
#